data_AF-A0A368H4H9-F1
#
_entry.id   AF-A0A368H4H9-F1
#
_cell.length_a   1.000
_cell.length_b   1.000
_cell.length_c   1.000
_cell.angle_alpha   90.00
_cell.angle_beta   90.00
_cell.angle_gamma   90.00
#
_symmetry.space_group_name_H-M   'P 1'
#
loop_
_entity.id
_entity.type
_entity.pdbx_description
1 polymer ?
#
loop_
_entity_poly.entity_id
_entity_poly.type
_entity_poly.pdbx_seq_one_letter_code
_entity_poly.pdbx_strand_id
1 'polypeptide(L)'
;MLIGFAEDLGGYGQDELRVGATVALSDSPYYFSLESTTEEREEALTRSIKDRLELRSEAFSAIQKALKDVRRYSHETINGKFSWIHSNKKAKRRRLDEEADYGRIVKDEEYPLGKDSGEDLNVET
;
A
#
# COMPACT_ATOMS: atom_id res chain seq x y z
N MET A 1 17.04 4.08 -6.54
CA MET A 1 15.92 3.72 -5.61
C MET A 1 15.33 5.04 -5.08
N LEU A 2 14.02 5.15 -4.84
CA LEU A 2 13.36 6.41 -4.40
C LEU A 2 13.98 7.04 -3.15
N ILE A 3 14.51 6.22 -2.25
CA ILE A 3 15.21 6.67 -1.05
C ILE A 3 16.49 7.43 -1.42
N GLY A 4 17.28 6.92 -2.37
CA GLY A 4 18.49 7.60 -2.84
C GLY A 4 18.16 8.95 -3.49
N PHE A 5 17.05 9.03 -4.23
CA PHE A 5 16.58 10.31 -4.78
C PHE A 5 16.22 11.32 -3.68
N ALA A 6 15.60 10.87 -2.58
CA ALA A 6 15.32 11.74 -1.45
C ALA A 6 16.61 12.19 -0.72
N GLU A 7 17.59 11.29 -0.59
CA GLU A 7 18.93 11.63 -0.07
C GLU A 7 19.62 12.67 -0.95
N ASP A 8 19.57 12.52 -2.28
CA ASP A 8 20.12 13.48 -3.25
C ASP A 8 19.43 14.85 -3.15
N LEU A 9 18.09 14.88 -3.07
CA LEU A 9 17.32 16.11 -2.92
C LEU A 9 17.63 16.83 -1.60
N GLY A 10 17.89 16.06 -0.55
CA GLY A 10 18.30 16.58 0.76
C GLY A 10 19.76 17.04 0.82
N GLY A 11 20.55 16.87 -0.24
CA GLY A 11 21.98 17.20 -0.25
C GLY A 11 22.88 16.13 0.37
N TYR A 12 22.34 14.96 0.71
CA TYR A 12 23.05 13.85 1.35
C TYR A 12 23.32 12.67 0.40
N GLY A 13 23.38 12.95 -0.91
CA GLY A 13 23.63 11.97 -1.97
C GLY A 13 25.07 11.44 -2.04
N GLN A 14 25.98 12.07 -1.31
CA GLN A 14 27.41 11.79 -1.35
C GLN A 14 27.74 10.40 -0.78
N ASP A 15 28.68 9.69 -1.44
CA ASP A 15 29.04 8.33 -1.07
C ASP A 15 29.82 8.28 0.26
N GLU A 16 30.52 9.35 0.61
CA GLU A 16 31.20 9.56 1.90
C GLU A 16 30.25 9.47 3.09
N LEU A 17 28.97 9.79 2.88
CA LEU A 17 27.95 9.76 3.92
C LEU A 17 27.29 8.38 4.06
N ARG A 18 27.68 7.41 3.23
CA ARG A 18 27.16 6.04 3.30
C ARG A 18 27.89 5.24 4.36
N VAL A 19 27.11 4.71 5.31
CA VAL A 19 27.62 3.77 6.32
C VAL A 19 28.22 2.54 5.62
N GLY A 20 29.49 2.26 5.90
CA GLY A 20 30.23 1.14 5.32
C GLY A 20 30.78 1.37 3.91
N ALA A 21 30.74 2.60 3.40
CA ALA A 21 31.40 2.92 2.14
C ALA A 21 32.93 2.93 2.30
N THR A 22 33.61 2.33 1.34
CA THR A 22 35.08 2.29 1.28
C THR A 22 35.60 3.50 0.51
N VAL A 23 35.26 4.71 0.96
CA VAL A 23 35.73 5.96 0.35
C VAL A 23 36.99 6.43 1.07
N ALA A 24 38.04 6.73 0.31
CA ALA A 24 39.24 7.37 0.84
C ALA A 24 38.92 8.84 1.15
N LEU A 25 38.67 9.18 2.41
CA LEU A 25 38.36 10.55 2.84
C LEU A 25 39.50 11.54 2.52
N SER A 26 40.74 11.06 2.49
CA SER A 26 41.93 11.86 2.14
C SER A 26 41.94 12.40 0.70
N ASP A 27 41.13 11.82 -0.18
CA ASP A 27 41.04 12.21 -1.60
C ASP A 27 39.64 12.75 -1.95
N SER A 28 38.75 12.84 -0.96
CA SER A 28 37.37 13.26 -1.18
C SER A 28 37.26 14.79 -1.27
N PRO A 29 36.89 15.35 -2.44
CA PRO A 29 36.66 16.78 -2.57
C PRO A 29 35.48 17.25 -1.69
N TYR A 30 34.48 16.39 -1.46
CA TYR A 30 33.38 16.67 -0.54
C TYR A 30 33.89 16.85 0.88
N TYR A 31 34.72 15.93 1.37
CA TYR A 31 35.27 16.00 2.73
C TYR A 31 36.07 17.28 2.98
N PHE A 32 36.90 17.70 2.02
CA PHE A 32 37.64 18.97 2.12
C PHE A 32 36.75 20.21 2.01
N SER A 33 35.56 20.09 1.39
CA SER A 33 34.63 21.20 1.25
C SER A 33 33.82 21.51 2.52
N LEU A 34 33.79 20.59 3.49
CA LEU A 34 33.00 20.74 4.71
C LEU A 34 33.51 21.89 5.58
N GLU A 35 34.78 21.82 5.97
CA GLU A 35 35.40 22.78 6.91
C GLU A 35 36.90 22.96 6.61
N SER A 36 37.55 23.90 7.30
CA SER A 36 38.97 24.20 7.08
C SER A 36 39.93 23.31 7.87
N THR A 37 39.57 22.95 9.11
CA THR A 37 40.40 22.13 10.01
C THR A 37 39.99 20.66 9.97
N THR A 38 40.90 19.76 10.37
CA THR A 38 40.64 18.32 10.34
C THR A 38 39.60 17.89 11.37
N GLU A 39 39.66 18.43 12.59
CA GLU A 39 38.70 18.09 13.65
C GLU A 39 37.29 18.56 13.30
N GLU A 40 37.14 19.79 12.82
CA GLU A 40 35.82 20.32 12.40
C GLU A 40 35.24 19.51 11.23
N ARG A 41 36.08 19.06 10.28
CA ARG A 41 35.63 18.19 9.18
C ARG A 41 35.09 16.86 9.67
N GLU A 42 35.77 16.21 10.62
CA GLU A 42 35.31 14.94 11.18
C GLU A 42 33.98 15.09 11.92
N GLU A 43 33.82 16.17 12.69
CA GLU A 43 32.56 16.48 13.35
C GLU A 43 31.44 16.79 12.36
N ALA A 44 31.71 17.61 11.34
CA ALA A 44 30.75 17.95 10.29
C ALA A 44 30.33 16.73 9.48
N LEU A 45 31.27 15.83 9.17
CA LEU A 45 31.01 14.57 8.49
C LEU A 45 30.12 13.67 9.35
N THR A 46 30.44 13.53 10.64
CA THR A 46 29.65 12.72 11.59
C THR A 46 28.23 13.26 11.73
N ARG A 47 28.07 14.59 11.81
CA ARG A 47 26.77 15.25 11.83
C ARG A 47 25.99 14.98 10.55
N SER A 48 26.62 15.14 9.39
CA SER A 48 26.00 14.88 8.09
C SER A 48 25.56 13.42 7.90
N ILE A 49 26.33 12.45 8.42
CA ILE A 49 25.97 11.04 8.42
C ILE A 49 24.71 10.81 9.27
N LYS A 50 24.63 11.43 10.45
CA LYS A 50 23.46 11.33 11.33
C LYS A 50 22.22 11.92 10.67
N ASP A 51 22.33 13.13 10.12
CA ASP A 51 21.22 13.82 9.46
C ASP A 51 20.71 13.01 8.25
N ARG A 52 21.62 12.40 7.48
CA ARG A 52 21.27 11.50 6.38
C ARG A 52 20.46 10.29 6.87
N LEU A 53 20.83 9.69 7.99
CA LEU A 53 20.10 8.54 8.56
C LEU A 53 18.69 8.94 9.02
N GLU A 54 18.55 10.11 9.62
CA GLU A 54 17.26 10.66 10.04
C GLU A 54 16.36 10.91 8.81
N LEU A 55 16.86 11.66 7.83
CA LEU A 55 16.16 11.91 6.56
C LEU A 55 15.75 10.61 5.87
N ARG A 56 16.64 9.61 5.84
CA ARG A 56 16.35 8.31 5.22
C ARG A 56 15.19 7.60 5.92
N SER A 57 15.14 7.66 7.25
CA SER A 57 14.07 7.04 8.04
C SER A 57 12.72 7.72 7.78
N GLU A 58 12.71 9.05 7.68
CA GLU A 58 11.53 9.85 7.37
C GLU A 58 11.05 9.61 5.95
N ALA A 59 11.97 9.65 4.97
CA ALA A 59 11.68 9.37 3.57
C ALA A 59 11.10 7.96 3.41
N PHE A 60 11.67 6.97 4.08
CA PHE A 60 11.14 5.60 4.06
C PHE A 60 9.71 5.53 4.61
N SER A 61 9.45 6.18 5.75
CA SER A 61 8.12 6.26 6.36
C SER A 61 7.11 6.98 5.45
N ALA A 62 7.50 8.10 4.85
CA ALA A 62 6.68 8.86 3.91
C ALA A 62 6.34 8.03 2.67
N ILE A 63 7.33 7.34 2.09
CA ILE A 63 7.13 6.45 0.94
C ILE A 63 6.19 5.29 1.31
N GLN A 64 6.38 4.67 2.48
CA GLN A 64 5.48 3.62 2.95
C GLN A 64 4.04 4.11 3.12
N LYS A 65 3.86 5.32 3.66
CA LYS A 65 2.54 5.96 3.79
C LYS A 65 1.91 6.25 2.42
N ALA A 66 2.67 6.81 1.48
CA ALA A 66 2.21 7.09 0.12
C ALA A 66 1.80 5.79 -0.61
N LEU A 67 2.63 4.74 -0.53
CA LEU A 67 2.32 3.44 -1.13
C LEU A 67 1.11 2.76 -0.47
N LYS A 68 0.95 2.90 0.85
CA LYS A 68 -0.26 2.42 1.55
C LYS A 68 -1.51 3.13 1.06
N ASP A 69 -1.41 4.42 0.77
CA ASP A 69 -2.52 5.19 0.20
C ASP A 69 -2.84 4.70 -1.22
N VAL A 70 -1.83 4.58 -2.09
CA VAL A 70 -2.01 4.05 -3.46
C VAL A 70 -2.66 2.65 -3.46
N ARG A 71 -2.27 1.75 -2.55
CA ARG A 71 -2.91 0.42 -2.41
C ARG A 71 -4.38 0.46 -1.99
N ARG A 72 -4.85 1.60 -1.48
CA ARG A 72 -6.26 1.85 -1.20
C ARG A 72 -6.98 2.47 -2.39
N TYR A 73 -6.37 2.62 -3.55
CA TYR A 73 -7.06 3.00 -4.77
C TYR A 73 -7.11 1.83 -5.75
N SER A 74 -8.28 1.67 -6.37
CA SER A 74 -8.41 0.99 -7.66
C SER A 74 -8.46 2.04 -8.76
N HIS A 75 -8.18 1.64 -9.99
CA HIS A 75 -8.35 2.50 -11.15
C HIS A 75 -9.43 1.92 -12.06
N GLU A 76 -10.19 2.79 -12.70
CA GLU A 76 -11.14 2.43 -13.75
C GLU A 76 -11.06 3.47 -14.86
N THR A 77 -11.38 3.04 -16.07
CA THR A 77 -11.49 3.94 -17.22
C THR A 77 -12.97 4.02 -17.59
N ILE A 78 -13.62 5.14 -17.26
CA ILE A 78 -15.04 5.38 -17.58
C ILE A 78 -15.06 6.33 -18.78
N ASN A 79 -15.70 5.90 -19.88
CA ASN A 79 -15.81 6.67 -21.13
C ASN A 79 -14.46 7.19 -21.67
N GLY A 80 -13.40 6.37 -21.60
CA GLY A 80 -12.06 6.74 -22.07
C GLY A 80 -11.27 7.67 -21.14
N LYS A 81 -11.83 8.08 -20.00
CA LYS A 81 -11.15 8.92 -19.00
C LYS A 81 -10.70 8.10 -17.80
N PHE A 82 -9.41 8.17 -17.48
CA PHE A 82 -8.83 7.52 -16.31
C PHE A 82 -9.30 8.20 -15.01
N SER A 83 -9.77 7.40 -14.05
CA SER A 83 -10.20 7.89 -12.73
C SER A 83 -9.68 6.99 -11.60
N TRP A 84 -9.22 7.61 -10.52
CA TRP A 84 -8.87 6.92 -9.27
C TRP A 84 -10.12 6.70 -8.41
N ILE A 85 -10.31 5.48 -7.93
CA ILE A 85 -11.44 5.08 -7.08
C ILE A 85 -10.90 4.66 -5.72
N HIS A 86 -11.33 5.33 -4.66
CA HIS A 86 -10.94 4.94 -3.31
C HIS A 86 -11.60 3.60 -2.92
N SER A 87 -10.79 2.59 -2.63
CA SER A 87 -11.20 1.27 -2.14
C SER A 87 -11.76 1.37 -0.73
N ASN A 88 -13.06 1.58 -0.61
CA ASN A 88 -13.78 1.49 0.66
C ASN A 88 -13.96 0.01 1.07
N LYS A 89 -12.91 -0.58 1.67
CA LYS A 89 -12.93 -1.97 2.19
C LYS A 89 -13.96 -2.17 3.31
N LYS A 90 -14.45 -1.11 3.96
CA LYS A 90 -15.54 -1.18 4.96
C LYS A 90 -16.90 -1.33 4.27
N ALA A 91 -17.12 -0.64 3.15
CA ALA A 91 -18.34 -0.81 2.35
C ALA A 91 -18.43 -2.22 1.74
N LYS A 92 -17.32 -2.79 1.27
CA LYS A 92 -17.30 -4.17 0.74
C LYS A 92 -17.64 -5.24 1.80
N ARG A 93 -17.25 -5.05 3.07
CA ARG A 93 -17.62 -5.97 4.16
C ARG A 93 -19.10 -5.91 4.49
N ARG A 94 -19.67 -4.70 4.61
CA ARG A 94 -21.12 -4.54 4.85
C ARG A 94 -21.98 -5.20 3.77
N ARG A 95 -21.58 -5.13 2.50
CA ARG A 95 -22.30 -5.79 1.40
C ARG A 95 -22.30 -7.32 1.51
N LEU A 96 -21.18 -7.91 1.95
CA LEU A 96 -21.11 -9.36 2.17
C LEU A 96 -21.97 -9.80 3.37
N ASP A 97 -22.03 -8.97 4.41
CA ASP A 97 -22.89 -9.23 5.58
C ASP A 97 -24.39 -9.11 5.20
N GLU A 98 -24.75 -8.14 4.35
CA GLU A 98 -26.11 -7.98 3.80
C GLU A 98 -26.49 -9.14 2.86
N GLU A 99 -25.62 -9.53 1.92
CA GLU A 99 -25.85 -10.70 1.04
C GLU A 99 -25.99 -12.02 1.82
N ALA A 100 -25.30 -12.16 2.95
CA ALA A 100 -25.45 -13.31 3.84
C ALA A 100 -26.80 -13.33 4.59
N ASP A 101 -27.41 -12.17 4.83
CA ASP A 101 -28.69 -12.03 5.54
C ASP A 101 -29.89 -12.33 4.60
N TYR A 102 -29.82 -11.96 3.33
CA TYR A 102 -30.84 -12.33 2.31
C TYR A 102 -30.86 -13.82 1.96
N GLY A 103 -29.87 -14.61 2.39
CA GLY A 103 -29.81 -16.06 2.16
C GLY A 103 -30.66 -16.90 3.13
N ARG A 104 -31.29 -16.28 4.14
CA ARG A 104 -32.12 -16.97 5.14
C ARG A 104 -33.61 -16.84 4.79
N ILE A 105 -34.00 -17.35 3.62
CA ILE A 105 -35.42 -17.55 3.30
C ILE A 105 -35.96 -18.63 4.25
N VAL A 106 -36.98 -18.26 5.01
CA VAL A 106 -37.76 -19.10 5.91
C VAL A 106 -38.23 -20.33 5.11
N LYS A 107 -37.90 -21.55 5.57
CA LYS A 107 -38.49 -22.75 4.99
C LYS A 107 -39.99 -22.73 5.24
N ASP A 108 -40.73 -22.69 4.15
CA ASP A 108 -42.17 -22.52 4.07
C ASP A 108 -42.95 -23.51 4.95
N GLU A 109 -44.09 -23.00 5.40
CA GLU A 109 -45.14 -23.70 6.13
C GLU A 109 -45.57 -24.99 5.41
N GLU A 110 -45.73 -26.02 6.23
CA GLU A 110 -46.25 -27.34 5.90
C GLU A 110 -47.71 -27.23 5.38
N TYR A 111 -47.92 -27.35 4.07
CA TYR A 111 -49.25 -27.60 3.50
C TYR A 111 -49.53 -29.12 3.48
N PRO A 112 -50.60 -29.61 4.13
CA PRO A 112 -50.92 -31.03 4.08
C PRO A 112 -51.49 -31.42 2.70
N LEU A 113 -50.85 -32.38 2.04
CA LEU A 113 -51.36 -33.03 0.82
C LEU A 113 -52.69 -33.74 1.12
N GLY A 114 -53.76 -33.32 0.44
CA GLY A 114 -55.02 -34.05 0.35
C GLY A 114 -54.85 -35.35 -0.44
N LYS A 115 -55.42 -36.43 0.09
CA LYS A 115 -55.37 -37.80 -0.44
C LYS A 115 -56.20 -37.97 -1.71
N ASP A 116 -55.61 -38.73 -2.64
CA ASP A 116 -56.16 -39.72 -3.58
C ASP A 116 -57.64 -39.62 -4.00
N SER A 117 -57.85 -39.37 -5.29
CA SER A 117 -58.93 -40.02 -6.04
C SER A 117 -58.33 -40.63 -7.29
N GLY A 118 -58.23 -41.96 -7.30
CA GLY A 118 -57.92 -42.74 -8.49
C GLY A 118 -59.19 -42.88 -9.31
N GLU A 119 -59.13 -42.43 -10.56
CA GLU A 119 -60.11 -42.79 -11.58
C GLU A 119 -59.33 -43.29 -12.79
N ASP A 120 -59.31 -44.62 -12.92
CA ASP A 120 -58.77 -45.34 -14.07
C ASP A 120 -59.65 -45.07 -15.31
N LEU A 121 -58.99 -44.66 -16.38
CA LEU A 121 -59.53 -44.56 -17.73
C LEU A 121 -60.00 -45.94 -18.22
N ASN A 122 -61.23 -46.04 -18.70
CA ASN A 122 -61.61 -47.07 -19.67
C ASN A 122 -62.46 -46.45 -20.78
N VAL A 123 -61.95 -46.57 -22.00
CA VAL A 123 -62.59 -46.30 -23.29
C VAL A 123 -62.82 -47.67 -23.95
N GLU A 124 -63.87 -47.74 -24.81
CA GLU A 124 -64.32 -48.83 -25.72
C GLU A 124 -65.66 -49.46 -25.28
N THR A 125 -66.68 -49.63 -26.13
CA THR A 125 -66.98 -49.28 -27.53
C THR A 125 -68.51 -49.22 -27.66
#